data_AF-A0A7S0KJM2-F1
#
_entry.id   AF-A0A7S0KJM2-F1
#
_cell.length_a   1.000
_cell.length_b   1.000
_cell.length_c   1.000
_cell.angle_alpha   90.00
_cell.angle_beta   90.00
_cell.angle_gamma   90.00
#
_symmetry.space_group_name_H-M   'P 1'
#
loop_
_entity.id
_entity.type
_entity.pdbx_description
1 polymer ?
#
loop_
_entity_poly.entity_id
_entity_poly.type
_entity_poly.pdbx_seq_one_letter_code
_entity_poly.pdbx_strand_id
1 'polypeptide(L)'
;MGLWAGIKFIVKETITYKTVKLVKTYDKTLILLHLFFMTLITTYAFYSIVVSHSYMKFETPITSVTQSLYRNDFDDLAGNAASTLPYCVGTGNDLVDYVSVANDTYKDPQCVRLDASEFTQKDANALWVNTHFRQRTVTRTCPGKDGTEFKACTETVANVRDAFIAGPEHLALDLSFTVTATFGLAQPPAELIIRKPDGSTVTHSPGSKNDAARLTIGDILSSAGIDLDAESPTAIGKGSVFAAKRAPHRLMGVHLRVKLETTNTNPDPWKPFDTTLRTFVSVEFVPTKEMFGPATHVYYVGGHLDFDDNLPSLQSHDQVRVERDWSGVYIEYESGGEVGKVDLITTMMAITNAFVLIGMATAIVDNIGQLISARFYDDKYEDDGEREILENIASQLEEPGHLGVPFDPKNLRLMSDDDVPGMNYEDAMYNIMNQIREIEDRLSMIPEEEGEFVEAEGGGPSRQPDGYPPLYLVEEISAEKRMKALEEEEEEPEP
;
A
#
# COMPACT_ATOMS: atom_id res chain seq x y z
N MET A 1 -28.18 -51.17 -26.28
CA MET A 1 -28.18 -49.70 -26.37
C MET A 1 -26.78 -49.23 -25.99
N GLY A 2 -26.07 -48.64 -26.94
CA GLY A 2 -24.60 -48.75 -27.02
C GLY A 2 -23.81 -47.71 -26.21
N LEU A 3 -22.69 -48.16 -25.66
CA LEU A 3 -21.59 -47.39 -25.04
C LEU A 3 -21.24 -46.09 -25.80
N TRP A 4 -21.39 -46.10 -27.12
CA TRP A 4 -21.20 -44.95 -28.02
C TRP A 4 -22.23 -43.82 -27.85
N ALA A 5 -23.47 -44.13 -27.46
CA ALA A 5 -24.47 -43.13 -27.11
C ALA A 5 -24.15 -42.48 -25.76
N GLY A 6 -23.65 -43.27 -24.79
CA GLY A 6 -23.19 -42.77 -23.49
C GLY A 6 -21.95 -41.86 -23.62
N ILE A 7 -20.97 -42.24 -24.44
CA ILE A 7 -19.78 -41.40 -24.69
C ILE A 7 -20.16 -40.10 -25.43
N LYS A 8 -21.06 -40.18 -26.42
CA LYS A 8 -21.58 -38.97 -27.09
C LYS A 8 -22.34 -38.05 -26.14
N PHE A 9 -23.09 -38.60 -25.19
CA PHE A 9 -23.78 -37.82 -24.16
C PHE A 9 -22.79 -37.11 -23.23
N ILE A 10 -21.77 -37.82 -22.72
CA ILE A 10 -20.74 -37.23 -21.85
C ILE A 10 -19.94 -36.15 -22.58
N VAL A 11 -19.52 -36.39 -23.82
CA VAL A 11 -18.81 -35.38 -24.63
C VAL A 11 -19.69 -34.17 -24.88
N LYS A 12 -21.00 -34.38 -25.15
CA LYS A 12 -21.95 -33.29 -25.32
C LYS A 12 -22.14 -32.49 -24.03
N GLU A 13 -22.25 -33.14 -22.87
CA GLU A 13 -22.34 -32.46 -21.57
C GLU A 13 -21.03 -31.80 -21.14
N THR A 14 -19.88 -32.30 -21.56
CA THR A 14 -18.57 -31.71 -21.22
C THR A 14 -18.30 -30.46 -22.06
N ILE A 15 -18.93 -30.35 -23.24
CA ILE A 15 -18.78 -29.23 -24.18
C ILE A 15 -19.96 -28.23 -24.06
N THR A 16 -20.98 -28.52 -23.26
CA THR A 16 -22.09 -27.58 -23.04
C THR A 16 -21.72 -26.48 -22.05
N TYR A 17 -21.83 -25.23 -22.50
CA TYR A 17 -21.78 -24.04 -21.64
C TYR A 17 -23.16 -23.82 -21.02
N LYS A 18 -23.25 -23.88 -19.69
CA LYS A 18 -24.49 -23.66 -18.94
C LYS A 18 -24.56 -22.19 -18.52
N THR A 19 -25.70 -21.55 -18.78
CA THR A 19 -26.04 -20.21 -18.29
C THR A 19 -27.18 -20.30 -17.27
N VAL A 20 -27.26 -19.32 -16.37
CA VAL A 20 -28.34 -19.24 -15.39
C VAL A 20 -29.57 -18.59 -16.03
N LYS A 21 -30.77 -19.12 -15.76
CA LYS A 21 -32.03 -18.47 -16.13
C LYS A 21 -32.16 -17.19 -15.30
N LEU A 22 -32.35 -16.06 -15.95
CA LEU A 22 -32.45 -14.74 -15.31
C LEU A 22 -33.91 -14.31 -15.21
N VAL A 23 -34.29 -13.76 -14.06
CA VAL A 23 -35.61 -13.18 -13.83
C VAL A 23 -35.49 -11.66 -13.98
N LYS A 24 -36.34 -11.06 -14.81
CA LYS A 24 -36.40 -9.61 -15.01
C LYS A 24 -37.55 -9.04 -14.20
N THR A 25 -37.24 -8.18 -13.23
CA THR A 25 -38.26 -7.54 -12.40
C THR A 25 -38.39 -6.06 -12.76
N TYR A 26 -39.62 -5.55 -12.71
CA TYR A 26 -39.96 -4.16 -13.06
C TYR A 26 -40.33 -3.30 -11.84
N ASP A 27 -39.97 -3.76 -10.63
CA ASP A 27 -40.20 -3.01 -9.41
C ASP A 27 -39.24 -1.81 -9.33
N LYS A 28 -39.81 -0.59 -9.39
CA LYS A 28 -39.06 0.67 -9.35
C LYS A 28 -38.18 0.79 -8.11
N THR A 29 -38.62 0.26 -6.97
CA THR A 29 -37.88 0.36 -5.70
C THR A 29 -36.62 -0.50 -5.72
N LEU A 30 -36.74 -1.73 -6.21
CA LEU A 30 -35.64 -2.68 -6.33
C LEU A 30 -34.62 -2.22 -7.39
N ILE A 31 -35.10 -1.69 -8.51
CA ILE A 31 -34.26 -1.14 -9.59
C ILE A 31 -33.46 0.07 -9.08
N LEU A 32 -34.10 1.02 -8.39
CA LEU A 32 -33.41 2.18 -7.83
C LEU A 32 -32.34 1.76 -6.81
N LEU A 33 -32.65 0.78 -5.96
CA LEU A 33 -31.71 0.25 -4.97
C LEU A 33 -30.52 -0.47 -5.65
N HIS A 34 -30.77 -1.24 -6.71
CA HIS A 34 -29.73 -1.86 -7.51
C HIS A 34 -28.81 -0.82 -8.17
N LEU A 35 -29.40 0.18 -8.85
CA LEU A 35 -28.64 1.27 -9.48
C LEU A 35 -27.84 2.08 -8.45
N PHE A 36 -28.40 2.32 -7.25
CA PHE A 36 -27.70 2.99 -6.17
C PHE A 36 -26.46 2.20 -5.70
N PHE A 37 -26.59 0.90 -5.43
CA PHE A 37 -25.44 0.10 -5.03
C PHE A 37 -24.41 -0.04 -6.16
N MET A 38 -24.86 -0.22 -7.40
CA MET A 38 -23.98 -0.27 -8.57
C MET A 38 -23.19 1.03 -8.75
N THR A 39 -23.84 2.19 -8.61
CA THR A 39 -23.15 3.50 -8.71
C THR A 39 -22.17 3.72 -7.56
N LEU A 40 -22.50 3.34 -6.33
CA LEU A 40 -21.56 3.40 -5.20
C LEU A 40 -20.34 2.51 -5.41
N ILE A 41 -20.54 1.25 -5.81
CA ILE A 41 -19.47 0.27 -5.99
C ILE A 41 -18.58 0.66 -7.17
N THR A 42 -19.16 1.13 -8.28
CA THR A 42 -18.38 1.61 -9.44
C THR A 42 -17.56 2.85 -9.09
N THR A 43 -18.13 3.80 -8.32
CA THR A 43 -17.38 4.98 -7.85
C THR A 43 -16.24 4.58 -6.92
N TYR A 44 -16.48 3.65 -6.00
CA TYR A 44 -15.46 3.11 -5.10
C TYR A 44 -14.35 2.36 -5.87
N ALA A 45 -14.73 1.52 -6.83
CA ALA A 45 -13.78 0.78 -7.66
C ALA A 45 -12.92 1.74 -8.49
N PHE A 46 -13.53 2.77 -9.08
CA PHE A 46 -12.80 3.81 -9.81
C PHE A 46 -11.83 4.54 -8.89
N TYR A 47 -12.27 4.95 -7.70
CA TYR A 47 -11.40 5.59 -6.70
C TYR A 47 -10.24 4.68 -6.29
N SER A 48 -10.50 3.40 -6.01
CA SER A 48 -9.46 2.44 -5.62
C SER A 48 -8.44 2.21 -6.74
N ILE A 49 -8.89 2.09 -7.99
CA ILE A 49 -7.98 1.88 -9.11
C ILE A 49 -7.17 3.15 -9.37
N VAL A 50 -7.82 4.30 -9.50
CA VAL A 50 -7.18 5.54 -9.96
C VAL A 50 -6.45 6.27 -8.83
N VAL A 51 -7.08 6.44 -7.67
CA VAL A 51 -6.53 7.24 -6.56
C VAL A 51 -5.63 6.41 -5.65
N SER A 52 -5.98 5.15 -5.39
CA SER A 52 -5.11 4.23 -4.62
C SER A 52 -4.11 3.48 -5.49
N HIS A 53 -3.97 3.85 -6.77
CA HIS A 53 -3.00 3.32 -7.73
C HIS A 53 -2.94 1.78 -7.78
N SER A 54 -4.09 1.10 -7.60
CA SER A 54 -4.13 -0.38 -7.53
C SER A 54 -3.75 -1.07 -8.85
N TYR A 55 -3.55 -0.32 -9.94
CA TYR A 55 -3.02 -0.81 -11.22
C TYR A 55 -1.48 -0.89 -11.25
N MET A 56 -0.80 -0.36 -10.23
CA MET A 56 0.65 -0.40 -10.11
C MET A 56 1.09 -1.51 -9.18
N LYS A 57 2.19 -2.17 -9.56
CA LYS A 57 2.94 -3.05 -8.67
C LYS A 57 3.97 -2.22 -7.91
N PHE A 58 3.86 -2.21 -6.58
CA PHE A 58 4.78 -1.50 -5.70
C PHE A 58 5.93 -2.39 -5.25
N GLU A 59 7.09 -1.77 -5.07
CA GLU A 59 8.22 -2.34 -4.36
C GLU A 59 8.97 -1.26 -3.58
N THR A 60 9.70 -1.70 -2.55
CA THR A 60 10.60 -0.83 -1.79
C THR A 60 11.88 -0.60 -2.59
N PRO A 61 12.19 0.63 -3.02
CA PRO A 61 13.39 0.92 -3.81
C PRO A 61 14.65 0.89 -2.94
N ILE A 62 15.80 0.63 -3.57
CA ILE A 62 17.12 0.84 -2.97
C ILE A 62 17.61 2.21 -3.41
N THR A 63 17.92 3.09 -2.46
CA THR A 63 18.51 4.41 -2.76
C THR A 63 19.98 4.39 -2.43
N SER A 64 20.84 4.67 -3.41
CA SER A 64 22.27 4.87 -3.18
C SER A 64 22.58 6.35 -3.09
N VAL A 65 23.44 6.71 -2.13
CA VAL A 65 23.84 8.10 -1.87
C VAL A 65 25.30 8.26 -2.20
N THR A 66 25.60 9.03 -3.24
CA THR A 66 26.97 9.45 -3.54
C THR A 66 27.22 10.81 -2.93
N GLN A 67 28.22 10.88 -2.07
CA GLN A 67 28.54 12.09 -1.30
C GLN A 67 29.89 12.66 -1.78
N SER A 68 29.94 13.95 -2.05
CA SER A 68 31.19 14.66 -2.36
C SER A 68 31.40 15.79 -1.38
N LEU A 69 32.61 15.90 -0.83
CA LEU A 69 32.98 16.95 0.12
C LEU A 69 33.28 18.25 -0.62
N TYR A 70 32.68 19.34 -0.17
CA TYR A 70 32.91 20.69 -0.67
C TYR A 70 33.38 21.58 0.48
N ARG A 71 34.56 22.19 0.33
CA ARG A 71 35.30 22.81 1.44
C ARG A 71 35.44 24.33 1.36
N ASN A 72 34.93 24.99 0.32
CA ASN A 72 35.20 26.41 0.11
C ASN A 72 34.74 27.27 1.31
N ASP A 73 33.52 27.07 1.80
CA ASP A 73 32.98 27.82 2.94
C ASP A 73 33.74 27.53 4.25
N PHE A 74 34.22 26.28 4.41
CA PHE A 74 35.08 25.87 5.52
C PHE A 74 36.48 26.51 5.44
N ASP A 75 37.07 26.55 4.26
CA ASP A 75 38.38 27.15 4.01
C ASP A 75 38.34 28.69 4.13
N ASP A 76 37.25 29.33 3.72
CA ASP A 76 37.06 30.79 3.86
C ASP A 76 36.95 31.21 5.34
N LEU A 77 36.40 30.35 6.19
CA LEU A 77 36.38 30.55 7.64
C LEU A 77 37.80 30.59 8.24
N ALA A 78 38.79 29.95 7.58
CA ALA A 78 40.18 29.93 8.03
C ALA A 78 40.87 31.31 7.96
N GLY A 79 40.26 32.29 7.27
CA GLY A 79 40.70 33.69 7.31
C GLY A 79 40.34 34.42 8.61
N ASN A 80 39.42 33.88 9.41
CA ASN A 80 39.01 34.43 10.70
C ASN A 80 39.70 33.68 11.86
N ALA A 81 40.10 34.41 12.91
CA ALA A 81 40.81 33.81 14.03
C ALA A 81 39.91 32.79 14.77
N ALA A 82 40.36 31.54 14.90
CA ALA A 82 39.70 30.48 15.66
C ALA A 82 39.36 30.87 17.13
N SER A 83 39.94 31.96 17.63
CA SER A 83 39.66 32.56 18.94
C SER A 83 38.28 33.20 19.09
N THR A 84 37.49 33.34 18.01
CA THR A 84 36.12 33.87 18.08
C THR A 84 35.05 32.81 18.36
N LEU A 85 35.41 31.53 18.28
CA LEU A 85 34.49 30.42 18.52
C LEU A 85 34.32 30.19 20.04
N PRO A 86 33.08 30.06 20.55
CA PRO A 86 32.80 30.00 21.98
C PRO A 86 33.37 28.75 22.68
N TYR A 87 33.61 27.67 21.94
CA TYR A 87 34.25 26.44 22.43
C TYR A 87 35.79 26.46 22.30
N CYS A 88 36.37 27.50 21.69
CA CYS A 88 37.82 27.64 21.46
C CYS A 88 38.53 28.57 22.45
N VAL A 89 37.93 28.81 23.61
CA VAL A 89 38.55 29.60 24.67
C VAL A 89 39.72 28.80 25.25
N GLY A 90 40.85 29.47 25.50
CA GLY A 90 42.06 28.84 26.04
C GLY A 90 41.88 28.24 27.46
N THR A 91 42.96 28.12 28.21
CA THR A 91 42.96 27.48 29.54
C THR A 91 41.89 28.04 30.49
N GLY A 92 41.12 27.16 31.13
CA GLY A 92 40.09 27.49 32.12
C GLY A 92 38.67 27.67 31.57
N ASN A 93 38.31 26.97 30.49
CA ASN A 93 36.95 27.01 29.95
C ASN A 93 36.05 25.94 30.60
N ASP A 94 35.41 26.30 31.71
CA ASP A 94 34.50 25.44 32.47
C ASP A 94 33.26 24.98 31.66
N LEU A 95 33.00 25.56 30.47
CA LEU A 95 31.87 25.19 29.62
C LEU A 95 32.11 23.90 28.81
N VAL A 96 33.37 23.49 28.63
CA VAL A 96 33.73 22.35 27.75
C VAL A 96 34.48 21.23 28.48
N ASP A 97 34.89 21.45 29.73
CA ASP A 97 35.53 20.44 30.56
C ASP A 97 34.52 19.38 31.02
N TYR A 98 34.88 18.10 30.89
CA TYR A 98 33.99 16.97 31.14
C TYR A 98 34.68 15.81 31.85
N VAL A 99 33.96 15.12 32.72
CA VAL A 99 34.42 13.88 33.35
C VAL A 99 33.44 12.77 33.01
N SER A 100 33.95 11.72 32.35
CA SER A 100 33.14 10.57 31.96
C SER A 100 32.76 9.71 33.17
N VAL A 101 31.79 8.82 32.99
CA VAL A 101 31.41 7.82 34.01
C VAL A 101 32.58 6.88 34.35
N ALA A 102 33.51 6.68 33.41
CA ALA A 102 34.73 5.91 33.60
C ALA A 102 35.85 6.69 34.31
N ASN A 103 35.58 7.91 34.81
CA ASN A 103 36.54 8.85 35.40
C ASN A 103 37.61 9.39 34.43
N ASP A 104 37.39 9.31 33.12
CA ASP A 104 38.23 10.02 32.17
C ASP A 104 37.93 11.51 32.23
N THR A 105 38.95 12.32 32.49
CA THR A 105 38.83 13.77 32.54
C THR A 105 39.26 14.37 31.21
N TYR A 106 38.37 15.11 30.55
CA TYR A 106 38.60 15.91 29.35
C TYR A 106 38.69 17.36 29.80
N LYS A 107 39.87 17.96 29.66
CA LYS A 107 40.15 19.28 30.23
C LYS A 107 40.92 20.14 29.24
N ASP A 108 40.56 21.42 29.19
CA ASP A 108 41.25 22.46 28.41
C ASP A 108 41.44 22.04 26.93
N PRO A 109 40.37 21.60 26.21
CA PRO A 109 40.49 21.15 24.83
C PRO A 109 41.01 22.27 23.92
N GLN A 110 42.02 21.96 23.12
CA GLN A 110 42.63 22.90 22.18
C GLN A 110 41.81 23.00 20.90
N CYS A 111 41.62 24.19 20.35
CA CYS A 111 41.07 24.29 19.00
C CYS A 111 42.15 24.11 17.94
N VAL A 112 41.91 23.16 17.05
CA VAL A 112 42.81 22.82 15.95
C VAL A 112 42.09 22.92 14.62
N ARG A 113 42.85 23.27 13.59
CA ARG A 113 42.40 23.25 12.21
C ARG A 113 43.05 22.05 11.52
N LEU A 114 42.23 21.09 11.12
CA LEU A 114 42.65 19.94 10.34
C LEU A 114 42.12 20.09 8.90
N ASP A 115 42.76 19.44 7.95
CA ASP A 115 42.19 19.35 6.60
C ASP A 115 40.92 18.50 6.63
N ALA A 116 39.95 18.79 5.77
CA ALA A 116 38.69 18.06 5.70
C ALA A 116 38.89 16.54 5.58
N SER A 117 39.94 16.12 4.87
CA SER A 117 40.28 14.69 4.72
C SER A 117 40.77 14.01 5.99
N GLU A 118 41.27 14.75 6.98
CA GLU A 118 41.83 14.19 8.22
C GLU A 118 40.77 13.87 9.27
N PHE A 119 39.62 14.55 9.22
CA PHE A 119 38.54 14.40 10.19
C PHE A 119 37.23 13.88 9.61
N THR A 120 37.18 13.59 8.31
CA THR A 120 36.02 12.97 7.67
C THR A 120 36.32 11.54 7.25
N GLN A 121 35.33 10.65 7.37
CA GLN A 121 35.42 9.29 6.84
C GLN A 121 34.14 9.01 6.06
N LYS A 122 34.30 8.61 4.79
CA LYS A 122 33.19 8.36 3.87
C LYS A 122 33.04 6.86 3.66
N ASP A 123 31.83 6.38 3.93
CA ASP A 123 31.38 5.05 3.56
C ASP A 123 30.30 5.14 2.46
N ALA A 124 29.87 3.99 1.94
CA ALA A 124 28.88 3.94 0.86
C ALA A 124 27.53 4.59 1.24
N ASN A 125 27.05 4.33 2.46
CA ASN A 125 25.77 4.83 2.99
C ASN A 125 25.94 5.53 4.35
N ALA A 126 27.15 5.97 4.66
CA ALA A 126 27.40 6.70 5.89
C ALA A 126 28.52 7.72 5.74
N LEU A 127 28.52 8.71 6.62
CA LEU A 127 29.57 9.71 6.72
C LEU A 127 29.86 10.00 8.18
N TRP A 128 31.14 9.97 8.51
CA TRP A 128 31.66 10.51 9.75
C TRP A 128 32.24 11.90 9.51
N VAL A 129 31.82 12.85 10.32
CA VAL A 129 32.45 14.16 10.46
C VAL A 129 32.85 14.33 11.91
N ASN A 130 34.13 14.15 12.19
CA ASN A 130 34.63 14.27 13.55
C ASN A 130 34.61 15.72 14.00
N THR A 131 34.28 15.93 15.27
CA THR A 131 34.20 17.26 15.90
C THR A 131 35.19 17.42 17.04
N HIS A 132 35.59 16.29 17.65
CA HIS A 132 36.53 16.23 18.75
C HIS A 132 37.47 15.02 18.60
N PHE A 133 38.69 15.14 19.14
CA PHE A 133 39.55 13.99 19.37
C PHE A 133 40.44 14.14 20.60
N ARG A 134 40.76 12.99 21.19
CA ARG A 134 41.80 12.84 22.20
C ARG A 134 43.02 12.20 21.58
N GLN A 135 44.14 12.90 21.62
CA GLN A 135 45.42 12.37 21.18
C GLN A 135 46.23 11.87 22.39
N ARG A 136 46.80 10.66 22.28
CA ARG A 136 47.71 10.08 23.28
C ARG A 136 48.97 9.58 22.58
N THR A 137 50.13 9.80 23.20
CA THR A 137 51.36 9.16 22.75
C THR A 137 51.55 7.88 23.56
N VAL A 138 51.60 6.74 22.87
CA VAL A 138 51.84 5.44 23.47
C VAL A 138 53.22 4.96 23.08
N THR A 139 54.10 4.78 24.06
CA THR A 139 55.41 4.17 23.88
C THR A 139 55.31 2.72 24.32
N ARG A 140 55.47 1.81 23.36
CA ARG A 140 55.51 0.37 23.58
C ARG A 140 56.96 -0.08 23.66
N THR A 141 57.31 -0.77 24.73
CA THR A 141 58.63 -1.39 24.92
C THR A 141 58.47 -2.90 25.10
N CYS A 142 59.08 -3.68 24.20
CA CYS A 142 58.99 -5.14 24.20
C CYS A 142 60.33 -5.77 24.62
N PRO A 143 60.38 -6.53 25.72
CA PRO A 143 61.60 -7.25 26.08
C PRO A 143 61.90 -8.39 25.10
N GLY A 144 63.14 -8.49 24.62
CA GLY A 144 63.60 -9.54 23.70
C GLY A 144 63.69 -9.07 22.24
N LYS A 145 64.75 -8.30 21.93
CA LYS A 145 65.00 -7.62 20.65
C LYS A 145 65.17 -8.54 19.42
N ASP A 146 65.31 -9.85 19.66
CA ASP A 146 65.75 -10.83 18.65
C ASP A 146 64.60 -11.70 18.09
N GLY A 147 63.34 -11.42 18.44
CA GLY A 147 62.16 -12.11 17.88
C GLY A 147 62.05 -13.60 18.23
N THR A 148 62.84 -14.10 19.18
CA THR A 148 62.92 -15.53 19.54
C THR A 148 61.94 -15.95 20.65
N GLU A 149 61.33 -15.01 21.37
CA GLU A 149 60.35 -15.27 22.43
C GLU A 149 59.21 -14.23 22.39
N PHE A 150 57.95 -14.68 22.40
CA PHE A 150 56.80 -13.80 22.60
C PHE A 150 56.72 -13.38 24.07
N LYS A 151 57.32 -12.24 24.42
CA LYS A 151 57.17 -11.63 25.75
C LYS A 151 56.12 -10.52 25.72
N ALA A 152 55.41 -10.35 26.85
CA ALA A 152 54.48 -9.25 27.02
C ALA A 152 55.22 -7.91 26.93
N CYS A 153 54.73 -7.01 26.07
CA CYS A 153 55.26 -5.66 25.97
C CYS A 153 54.60 -4.76 27.01
N THR A 154 55.35 -3.79 27.52
CA THR A 154 54.81 -2.75 28.40
C THR A 154 54.49 -1.51 27.57
N GLU A 155 53.29 -0.95 27.77
CA GLU A 155 52.86 0.29 27.12
C GLU A 155 52.83 1.42 28.16
N THR A 156 53.39 2.56 27.79
CA THR A 156 53.37 3.79 28.61
C THR A 156 52.67 4.89 27.84
N VAL A 157 51.68 5.52 28.47
CA VAL A 157 50.89 6.60 27.87
C VAL A 157 51.43 7.94 28.36
N ALA A 158 51.71 8.86 27.43
CA ALA A 158 52.16 10.22 27.69
C ALA A 158 51.43 11.22 26.79
N ASN A 159 51.55 12.52 27.10
CA ASN A 159 51.06 13.63 26.28
C ASN A 159 49.58 13.52 25.86
N VAL A 160 48.69 13.21 26.80
CA VAL A 160 47.24 13.22 26.54
C VAL A 160 46.80 14.66 26.29
N ARG A 161 46.19 14.90 25.13
CA ARG A 161 45.65 16.21 24.74
C ARG A 161 44.27 16.02 24.11
N ASP A 162 43.35 16.88 24.48
CA ASP A 162 42.02 16.95 23.88
C ASP A 162 41.97 18.12 22.90
N ALA A 163 41.25 17.96 21.80
CA ALA A 163 41.12 19.00 20.80
C ALA A 163 39.76 19.01 20.10
N PHE A 164 39.25 20.21 19.82
CA PHE A 164 38.08 20.43 18.97
C PHE A 164 38.51 20.88 17.59
N ILE A 165 37.78 20.43 16.58
CA ILE A 165 37.91 20.93 15.21
C ILE A 165 37.16 22.25 15.11
N ALA A 166 37.82 23.26 14.54
CA ALA A 166 37.22 24.57 14.32
C ALA A 166 36.26 24.54 13.11
N GLY A 167 35.00 24.90 13.34
CA GLY A 167 33.98 25.13 12.31
C GLY A 167 33.56 23.92 11.45
N PRO A 168 33.47 22.67 11.95
CA PRO A 168 33.07 21.51 11.15
C PRO A 168 31.65 21.65 10.54
N GLU A 169 30.82 22.57 11.05
CA GLU A 169 29.47 22.85 10.58
C GLU A 169 29.45 23.49 9.18
N HIS A 170 30.50 24.20 8.81
CA HIS A 170 30.63 24.91 7.53
C HIS A 170 31.07 24.01 6.37
N LEU A 171 31.41 22.74 6.67
CA LEU A 171 31.69 21.77 5.65
C LEU A 171 30.42 21.47 4.84
N ALA A 172 30.50 21.57 3.52
CA ALA A 172 29.37 21.30 2.63
C ALA A 172 29.49 19.90 2.00
N LEU A 173 28.33 19.27 1.81
CA LEU A 173 28.19 17.98 1.15
C LEU A 173 27.34 18.16 -0.10
N ASP A 174 27.87 17.75 -1.24
CA ASP A 174 27.10 17.54 -2.45
C ASP A 174 26.54 16.11 -2.41
N LEU A 175 25.22 16.01 -2.20
CA LEU A 175 24.50 14.75 -2.15
C LEU A 175 23.87 14.44 -3.50
N SER A 176 24.27 13.33 -4.10
CA SER A 176 23.67 12.77 -5.30
C SER A 176 22.97 11.46 -4.96
N PHE A 177 21.69 11.37 -5.34
CA PHE A 177 20.84 10.23 -5.04
C PHE A 177 20.54 9.47 -6.32
N THR A 178 20.68 8.15 -6.28
CA THR A 178 20.24 7.27 -7.36
C THR A 178 19.26 6.25 -6.81
N VAL A 179 18.04 6.24 -7.35
CA VAL A 179 16.99 5.32 -6.94
C VAL A 179 17.02 4.12 -7.89
N THR A 180 17.17 2.94 -7.31
CA THR A 180 17.22 1.67 -8.05
C THR A 180 16.07 0.76 -7.64
N ALA A 181 15.42 0.14 -8.62
CA ALA A 181 14.31 -0.78 -8.41
C ALA A 181 14.45 -2.01 -9.34
N THR A 182 13.93 -3.16 -8.94
CA THR A 182 14.13 -4.46 -9.61
C THR A 182 13.56 -4.48 -11.02
N PHE A 183 12.54 -3.67 -11.30
CA PHE A 183 11.91 -3.56 -12.62
C PHE A 183 12.69 -2.70 -13.63
N GLY A 184 13.95 -2.36 -13.32
CA GLY A 184 14.87 -1.63 -14.21
C GLY A 184 14.89 -0.12 -14.03
N LEU A 185 14.33 0.39 -12.92
CA LEU A 185 14.50 1.80 -12.56
C LEU A 185 15.92 2.01 -12.03
N ALA A 186 16.65 2.96 -12.61
CA ALA A 186 17.97 3.38 -12.13
C ALA A 186 18.20 4.82 -12.57
N GLN A 187 17.64 5.78 -11.81
CA GLN A 187 17.72 7.20 -12.15
C GLN A 187 17.72 8.07 -10.90
N PRO A 188 18.25 9.31 -10.98
CA PRO A 188 18.10 10.27 -9.89
C PRO A 188 16.63 10.67 -9.71
N PRO A 189 16.22 11.05 -8.49
CA PRO A 189 14.88 11.59 -8.27
C PRO A 189 14.68 12.87 -9.09
N ALA A 190 13.44 13.08 -9.57
CA ALA A 190 13.09 14.31 -10.28
C ALA A 190 13.00 15.49 -9.29
N GLU A 191 12.45 15.22 -8.11
CA GLU A 191 12.31 16.18 -7.02
C GLU A 191 12.85 15.56 -5.72
N LEU A 192 13.78 16.26 -5.08
CA LEU A 192 14.26 15.95 -3.73
C LEU A 192 13.68 16.98 -2.78
N ILE A 193 12.87 16.55 -1.82
CA ILE A 193 12.14 17.43 -0.91
C ILE A 193 12.70 17.23 0.49
N ILE A 194 13.47 18.21 0.98
CA ILE A 194 14.05 18.20 2.31
C ILE A 194 13.08 18.89 3.26
N ARG A 195 12.59 18.16 4.26
CA ARG A 195 11.72 18.70 5.30
C ARG A 195 12.57 19.27 6.44
N LYS A 196 12.38 20.54 6.73
CA LYS A 196 12.96 21.18 7.91
C LYS A 196 12.05 21.00 9.13
N PRO A 197 12.58 21.12 10.36
CA PRO A 197 11.81 20.92 11.57
C PRO A 197 10.75 21.99 11.83
N ASP A 198 10.86 23.16 11.18
CA ASP A 198 9.84 24.22 11.18
C ASP A 198 8.61 23.89 10.29
N GLY A 199 8.63 22.75 9.58
CA GLY A 199 7.60 22.34 8.62
C GLY A 199 7.79 22.95 7.23
N SER A 200 8.82 23.79 7.03
CA SER A 200 9.20 24.29 5.71
C SER A 200 9.86 23.19 4.86
N THR A 201 9.71 23.26 3.55
CA THR A 201 10.32 22.31 2.61
C THR A 201 11.21 23.02 1.61
N VAL A 202 12.43 22.50 1.43
CA VAL A 202 13.33 22.91 0.35
C VAL A 202 13.30 21.85 -0.74
N THR A 203 12.99 22.25 -1.96
CA THR A 203 12.91 21.34 -3.11
C THR A 203 14.10 21.55 -4.03
N HIS A 204 14.88 20.49 -4.22
CA HIS A 204 15.95 20.41 -5.22
C HIS A 204 15.47 19.58 -6.42
N SER A 205 15.98 19.87 -7.61
CA SER A 205 15.62 19.16 -8.85
C SER A 205 16.85 18.56 -9.54
N PRO A 206 17.45 17.50 -8.95
CA PRO A 206 18.69 16.94 -9.46
C PRO A 206 18.54 16.36 -10.88
N GLY A 207 17.37 15.78 -11.21
CA GLY A 207 17.13 15.19 -12.53
C GLY A 207 16.93 16.17 -13.71
N SER A 208 16.59 17.44 -13.46
CA SER A 208 16.25 18.41 -14.53
C SER A 208 17.24 19.56 -14.69
N LYS A 209 17.86 20.01 -13.60
CA LYS A 209 18.69 21.23 -13.58
C LYS A 209 20.13 20.99 -13.14
N ASN A 210 20.52 19.74 -12.89
CA ASN A 210 21.81 19.39 -12.30
C ASN A 210 22.03 20.11 -10.94
N ASP A 211 20.94 20.46 -10.26
CA ASP A 211 20.94 21.08 -8.95
C ASP A 211 21.19 19.98 -7.93
N ALA A 212 22.47 19.68 -7.71
CA ALA A 212 22.88 18.79 -6.63
C ALA A 212 22.45 19.42 -5.30
N ALA A 213 21.90 18.59 -4.40
CA ALA A 213 21.54 19.07 -3.08
C ALA A 213 22.83 19.31 -2.28
N ARG A 214 23.29 20.56 -2.30
CA ARG A 214 24.41 21.02 -1.48
C ARG A 214 23.86 21.41 -0.11
N LEU A 215 24.26 20.67 0.91
CA LEU A 215 23.86 20.92 2.29
C LEU A 215 25.11 21.05 3.15
N THR A 216 25.15 22.07 4.01
CA THR A 216 26.19 22.12 5.05
C THR A 216 25.90 21.12 6.16
N ILE A 217 26.93 20.69 6.88
CA ILE A 217 26.74 19.87 8.09
C ILE A 217 25.85 20.62 9.09
N GLY A 218 26.00 21.94 9.18
CA GLY A 218 25.11 22.82 9.95
C GLY A 218 23.64 22.74 9.50
N ASP A 219 23.37 22.72 8.19
CA ASP A 219 22.00 22.56 7.67
C ASP A 219 21.40 21.20 8.04
N ILE A 220 22.19 20.13 7.98
CA ILE A 220 21.74 18.78 8.35
C ILE A 220 21.45 18.69 9.86
N LEU A 221 22.32 19.26 10.70
CA LEU A 221 22.14 19.32 12.15
C LEU A 221 20.93 20.16 12.53
N SER A 222 20.78 21.33 11.91
CA SER A 222 19.61 22.20 12.10
C SER A 222 18.33 21.53 11.64
N SER A 223 18.38 20.68 10.61
CA SER A 223 17.24 19.87 10.15
C SER A 223 16.82 18.81 11.17
N ALA A 224 17.76 18.33 11.98
CA ALA A 224 17.49 17.45 13.13
C ALA A 224 17.10 18.23 14.42
N GLY A 225 17.14 19.56 14.39
CA GLY A 225 16.91 20.41 15.57
C GLY A 225 18.03 20.36 16.61
N ILE A 226 19.26 20.01 16.20
CA ILE A 226 20.42 19.87 17.09
C ILE A 226 21.39 21.03 16.87
N ASP A 227 21.86 21.58 17.98
CA ASP A 227 23.04 22.44 18.03
C ASP A 227 24.20 21.65 18.68
N LEU A 228 25.38 21.67 18.05
CA LEU A 228 26.56 20.96 18.56
C LEU A 228 27.07 21.55 19.88
N ASP A 229 26.89 22.85 20.08
CA ASP A 229 27.33 23.54 21.30
C ASP A 229 26.33 23.41 22.45
N ALA A 230 25.12 22.90 22.17
CA ALA A 230 24.12 22.63 23.19
C ALA A 230 24.44 21.39 24.03
N GLU A 231 23.94 21.39 25.26
CA GLU A 231 24.08 20.28 26.20
C GLU A 231 23.30 19.04 25.74
N SER A 232 23.96 17.87 25.74
CA SER A 232 23.30 16.62 25.39
C SER A 232 22.33 16.18 26.50
N PRO A 233 21.02 16.03 26.21
CA PRO A 233 20.05 15.60 27.21
C PRO A 233 20.17 14.12 27.58
N THR A 234 20.93 13.34 26.81
CA THR A 234 21.05 11.88 26.98
C THR A 234 22.41 11.42 27.45
N ALA A 235 23.41 12.33 27.50
CA ALA A 235 24.74 12.03 27.99
C ALA A 235 24.71 11.55 29.45
N ILE A 236 25.33 10.39 29.69
CA ILE A 236 25.55 9.83 31.02
C ILE A 236 26.94 10.28 31.47
N GLY A 237 26.97 11.14 32.48
CA GLY A 237 28.18 11.68 33.09
C GLY A 237 27.83 12.83 34.01
N LYS A 238 28.63 13.03 35.05
CA LYS A 238 28.58 14.23 35.89
C LYS A 238 29.94 14.87 35.74
N GLY A 239 30.02 16.01 35.05
CA GLY A 239 31.22 16.85 35.12
C GLY A 239 31.44 17.19 36.60
N SER A 240 32.49 16.63 37.19
CA SER A 240 32.79 16.83 38.61
C SER A 240 33.54 18.14 38.87
N VAL A 241 33.92 18.87 37.81
CA VAL A 241 34.75 20.07 37.95
C VAL A 241 33.90 21.35 38.11
N PHE A 242 32.73 21.54 37.48
CA PHE A 242 31.82 22.65 37.83
C PHE A 242 30.33 22.32 37.62
N ALA A 243 29.50 22.84 38.53
CA ALA A 243 28.13 22.39 38.77
C ALA A 243 27.13 22.62 37.62
N ALA A 244 26.20 21.67 37.48
CA ALA A 244 24.89 21.77 36.82
C ALA A 244 24.76 21.59 35.29
N LYS A 245 25.83 21.49 34.49
CA LYS A 245 25.75 21.33 33.02
C LYS A 245 26.14 19.94 32.51
N ARG A 246 25.47 19.45 31.46
CA ARG A 246 25.80 18.19 30.76
C ARG A 246 26.82 18.44 29.63
N ALA A 247 27.51 17.39 29.19
CA ALA A 247 28.49 17.49 28.11
C ALA A 247 27.84 17.96 26.80
N PRO A 248 28.51 18.82 26.01
CA PRO A 248 27.99 19.28 24.73
C PRO A 248 27.98 18.16 23.68
N HIS A 249 27.07 18.27 22.71
CA HIS A 249 26.99 17.34 21.58
C HIS A 249 28.30 17.27 20.77
N ARG A 250 29.05 18.37 20.69
CA ARG A 250 30.38 18.46 20.04
C ARG A 250 31.39 17.47 20.63
N LEU A 251 31.34 17.20 21.94
CA LEU A 251 32.23 16.26 22.63
C LEU A 251 31.68 14.83 22.56
N MET A 252 30.39 14.69 22.85
CA MET A 252 29.73 13.38 22.95
C MET A 252 29.54 12.70 21.61
N GLY A 253 29.53 13.43 20.51
CA GLY A 253 29.14 12.92 19.20
C GLY A 253 27.63 12.75 19.07
N VAL A 254 27.18 12.71 17.82
CA VAL A 254 25.76 12.72 17.43
C VAL A 254 25.56 11.66 16.35
N HIS A 255 24.54 10.81 16.50
CA HIS A 255 24.09 9.92 15.43
C HIS A 255 22.83 10.49 14.80
N LEU A 256 22.93 10.83 13.52
CA LEU A 256 21.84 11.28 12.67
C LEU A 256 21.45 10.18 11.70
N ARG A 257 20.17 9.88 11.63
CA ARG A 257 19.60 8.99 10.62
C ARG A 257 18.82 9.80 9.60
N VAL A 258 19.28 9.76 8.36
CA VAL A 258 18.65 10.42 7.23
C VAL A 258 17.76 9.41 6.53
N LYS A 259 16.45 9.53 6.73
CA LYS A 259 15.45 8.68 6.07
C LYS A 259 15.11 9.27 4.70
N LEU A 260 15.29 8.45 3.68
CA LEU A 260 15.05 8.75 2.28
C LEU A 260 13.82 7.97 1.81
N GLU A 261 12.64 8.59 1.91
CA GLU A 261 11.39 7.97 1.47
C GLU A 261 11.12 8.34 0.02
N THR A 262 11.26 7.37 -0.88
CA THR A 262 11.02 7.60 -2.31
C THR A 262 9.66 7.07 -2.73
N THR A 263 8.92 7.89 -3.48
CA THR A 263 7.65 7.51 -4.08
C THR A 263 7.51 8.14 -5.46
N ASN A 264 6.75 7.47 -6.32
CA ASN A 264 6.35 8.02 -7.61
C ASN A 264 4.84 8.15 -7.74
N THR A 265 4.08 8.00 -6.65
CA THR A 265 2.64 8.27 -6.66
C THR A 265 2.40 9.66 -6.10
N ASN A 266 1.53 10.42 -6.79
CA ASN A 266 1.11 11.71 -6.29
C ASN A 266 0.02 11.52 -5.22
N PRO A 267 0.19 12.06 -3.99
CA PRO A 267 -0.86 12.03 -2.98
C PRO A 267 -2.06 12.93 -3.33
N ASP A 268 -1.93 13.83 -4.31
CA ASP A 268 -3.02 14.69 -4.77
C ASP A 268 -4.05 13.89 -5.61
N PRO A 269 -5.30 13.72 -5.13
CA PRO A 269 -6.33 12.98 -5.85
C PRO A 269 -6.73 13.64 -7.17
N TRP A 270 -6.39 14.92 -7.39
CA TRP A 270 -6.68 15.64 -8.63
C TRP A 270 -5.64 15.42 -9.73
N LYS A 271 -4.49 14.81 -9.38
CA LYS A 271 -3.41 14.48 -10.33
C LYS A 271 -2.93 13.02 -10.16
N PRO A 272 -3.82 12.03 -10.30
CA PRO A 272 -3.49 10.63 -10.02
C PRO A 272 -2.46 10.05 -11.00
N PHE A 273 -2.36 10.59 -12.21
CA PHE A 273 -1.43 10.12 -13.25
C PHE A 273 -0.06 10.82 -13.23
N ASP A 274 0.18 11.71 -12.27
CA ASP A 274 1.49 12.29 -12.08
C ASP A 274 2.43 11.28 -11.42
N THR A 275 3.26 10.63 -12.24
CA THR A 275 4.21 9.60 -11.79
C THR A 275 5.63 10.13 -11.56
N THR A 276 5.75 11.41 -11.22
CA THR A 276 7.05 12.03 -10.95
C THR A 276 7.73 11.36 -9.76
N LEU A 277 9.00 11.00 -9.93
CA LEU A 277 9.79 10.36 -8.88
C LEU A 277 10.24 11.40 -7.85
N ARG A 278 9.68 11.32 -6.64
CA ARG A 278 9.92 12.22 -5.52
C ARG A 278 10.62 11.48 -4.40
N THR A 279 11.65 12.08 -3.82
CA THR A 279 12.31 11.57 -2.62
C THR A 279 12.16 12.58 -1.50
N PHE A 280 11.52 12.17 -0.41
CA PHE A 280 11.40 12.95 0.81
C PHE A 280 12.56 12.62 1.74
N VAL A 281 13.25 13.67 2.20
CA VAL A 281 14.36 13.56 3.14
C VAL A 281 13.90 14.07 4.49
N SER A 282 14.05 13.23 5.51
CA SER A 282 13.87 13.61 6.91
C SER A 282 15.09 13.18 7.73
N VAL A 283 15.46 13.98 8.72
CA VAL A 283 16.63 13.72 9.57
C VAL A 283 16.14 13.48 10.99
N GLU A 284 16.50 12.34 11.56
CA GLU A 284 16.16 11.95 12.92
C GLU A 284 17.42 11.88 13.79
N PHE A 285 17.33 12.43 14.99
CA PHE A 285 18.35 12.27 16.01
C PHE A 285 18.21 10.92 16.71
N VAL A 286 19.28 10.13 16.70
CA VAL A 286 19.36 8.91 17.50
C VAL A 286 20.11 9.24 18.80
N PRO A 287 19.45 9.18 19.96
CA PRO A 287 20.06 9.58 21.22
C PRO A 287 21.22 8.67 21.63
N THR A 288 22.40 9.27 21.81
CA THR A 288 23.60 8.60 22.31
C THR A 288 23.76 8.84 23.82
N LYS A 289 24.13 7.80 24.56
CA LYS A 289 24.34 7.85 26.01
C LYS A 289 25.79 8.08 26.41
N GLU A 290 26.70 7.59 25.59
CA GLU A 290 28.15 7.66 25.78
C GLU A 290 28.79 8.37 24.59
N MET A 291 30.09 8.67 24.71
CA MET A 291 30.85 9.29 23.64
C MET A 291 30.82 8.38 22.41
N PHE A 292 30.40 8.95 21.29
CA PHE A 292 30.16 8.24 20.04
C PHE A 292 31.15 8.72 18.98
N GLY A 293 31.85 7.78 18.37
CA GLY A 293 32.95 8.05 17.45
C GLY A 293 33.37 6.81 16.67
N PRO A 294 34.15 6.99 15.60
CA PRO A 294 34.77 5.88 14.88
C PRO A 294 35.87 5.24 15.74
N ALA A 295 36.42 4.12 15.27
CA ALA A 295 37.49 3.42 15.96
C ALA A 295 38.74 4.30 16.16
N THR A 296 39.52 4.01 17.21
CA THR A 296 40.79 4.71 17.50
C THR A 296 41.76 4.58 16.33
N HIS A 297 42.25 5.71 15.83
CA HIS A 297 43.27 5.74 14.79
C HIS A 297 44.66 5.66 15.41
N VAL A 298 45.49 4.76 14.90
CA VAL A 298 46.85 4.53 15.40
C VAL A 298 47.86 4.92 14.32
N TYR A 299 48.66 5.95 14.60
CA TYR A 299 49.73 6.43 13.74
C TYR A 299 51.07 6.01 14.33
N TYR A 300 51.85 5.20 13.62
CA TYR A 300 53.19 4.83 14.07
C TYR A 300 54.17 5.97 13.79
N VAL A 301 54.84 6.47 14.83
CA VAL A 301 55.89 7.48 14.73
C VAL A 301 57.22 6.74 14.57
N GLY A 302 57.43 6.16 13.39
CA GLY A 302 58.68 5.52 12.97
C GLY A 302 59.33 6.33 11.87
N GLY A 303 60.61 6.70 12.06
CA GLY A 303 61.35 7.56 11.16
C GLY A 303 61.44 7.00 9.74
N HIS A 304 61.29 7.87 8.76
CA HIS A 304 61.59 7.69 7.33
C HIS A 304 63.09 7.40 7.05
N LEU A 305 63.81 6.79 8.01
CA LEU A 305 65.22 6.46 7.83
C LEU A 305 65.30 5.01 7.37
N ASP A 306 65.61 4.89 6.08
CA ASP A 306 66.14 3.73 5.38
C ASP A 306 65.18 2.54 5.19
N PHE A 307 64.46 2.58 4.07
CA PHE A 307 63.97 1.40 3.35
C PHE A 307 65.13 0.60 2.68
N ASP A 308 66.35 0.65 3.23
CA ASP A 308 67.47 -0.17 2.77
C ASP A 308 67.54 -1.46 3.62
N ASP A 309 67.17 -2.57 2.96
CA ASP A 309 67.50 -3.98 3.23
C ASP A 309 67.26 -4.61 4.62
N ASN A 310 66.77 -3.88 5.62
CA ASN A 310 66.25 -4.45 6.86
C ASN A 310 64.84 -3.93 7.11
N LEU A 311 63.86 -4.56 6.47
CA LEU A 311 62.45 -4.42 6.87
C LEU A 311 62.39 -4.58 8.40
N PRO A 312 62.02 -3.55 9.18
CA PRO A 312 61.71 -3.79 10.59
C PRO A 312 60.62 -4.86 10.58
N SER A 313 60.87 -5.96 11.30
CA SER A 313 59.87 -7.00 11.46
C SER A 313 58.53 -6.36 11.85
N LEU A 314 57.40 -6.97 11.48
CA LEU A 314 56.06 -6.51 11.87
C LEU A 314 55.90 -6.35 13.41
N GLN A 315 56.91 -6.75 14.18
CA GLN A 315 57.11 -6.45 15.59
C GLN A 315 58.39 -5.62 15.80
N SER A 316 58.41 -4.35 15.38
CA SER A 316 59.50 -3.48 15.82
C SER A 316 59.35 -3.27 17.34
N HIS A 317 60.40 -3.67 18.07
CA HIS A 317 60.34 -3.99 19.50
C HIS A 317 60.16 -2.77 20.41
N ASP A 318 60.57 -1.59 19.97
CA ASP A 318 60.29 -0.32 20.65
C ASP A 318 59.66 0.63 19.62
N GLN A 319 58.40 0.98 19.82
CA GLN A 319 57.66 1.88 18.92
C GLN A 319 56.94 2.96 19.72
N VAL A 320 57.06 4.18 19.23
CA VAL A 320 56.18 5.28 19.63
C VAL A 320 55.04 5.33 18.62
N ARG A 321 53.81 5.24 19.10
CA ARG A 321 52.61 5.45 18.30
C ARG A 321 51.79 6.59 18.88
N VAL A 322 51.08 7.28 18.02
CA VAL A 322 50.11 8.32 18.37
C VAL A 322 48.74 7.73 18.13
N GLU A 323 47.94 7.64 19.20
CA GLU A 323 46.56 7.19 19.15
C GLU A 323 45.65 8.42 19.15
N ARG A 324 44.64 8.43 18.27
CA ARG A 324 43.58 9.44 18.24
C ARG A 324 42.24 8.76 18.43
N ASP A 325 41.62 9.00 19.59
CA ASP A 325 40.24 8.62 19.88
C ASP A 325 39.34 9.74 19.38
N TRP A 326 38.50 9.46 18.40
CA TRP A 326 37.63 10.47 17.77
C TRP A 326 36.23 10.45 18.35
N SER A 327 35.55 11.58 18.31
CA SER A 327 34.09 11.68 18.48
C SER A 327 33.52 12.73 17.52
N GLY A 328 32.27 12.52 17.09
CA GLY A 328 31.77 13.27 15.94
C GLY A 328 30.32 13.05 15.58
N VAL A 329 29.94 13.67 14.47
CA VAL A 329 28.65 13.49 13.81
C VAL A 329 28.74 12.30 12.86
N TYR A 330 27.89 11.31 13.08
CA TYR A 330 27.69 10.19 12.18
C TYR A 330 26.36 10.36 11.46
N ILE A 331 26.39 10.33 10.14
CA ILE A 331 25.23 10.46 9.28
C ILE A 331 25.03 9.12 8.60
N GLU A 332 23.93 8.46 8.90
CA GLU A 332 23.52 7.18 8.30
C GLU A 332 22.35 7.41 7.35
N TYR A 333 22.44 6.91 6.11
CA TYR A 333 21.38 7.03 5.12
C TYR A 333 20.55 5.74 5.07
N GLU A 334 19.25 5.85 5.36
CA GLU A 334 18.30 4.74 5.31
C GLU A 334 17.33 4.96 4.14
N SER A 335 17.31 4.02 3.18
CA SER A 335 16.37 4.06 2.06
C SER A 335 15.04 3.41 2.45
N GLY A 336 13.93 4.08 2.14
CA GLY A 336 12.57 3.57 2.29
C GLY A 336 11.61 4.11 1.24
N GLY A 337 10.32 3.87 1.46
CA GLY A 337 9.24 4.26 0.56
C GLY A 337 8.80 3.15 -0.40
N GLU A 338 7.94 3.52 -1.35
CA GLU A 338 7.30 2.61 -2.29
C GLU A 338 7.26 3.24 -3.67
N VAL A 339 7.81 2.53 -4.66
CA VAL A 339 7.77 2.95 -6.07
C VAL A 339 6.97 1.94 -6.86
N GLY A 340 5.97 2.44 -7.58
CA GLY A 340 5.06 1.66 -8.40
C GLY A 340 5.45 1.64 -9.87
N LYS A 341 5.30 0.51 -10.55
CA LYS A 341 5.27 0.45 -12.01
C LYS A 341 3.94 -0.12 -12.47
N VAL A 342 3.40 0.42 -13.56
CA VAL A 342 2.20 -0.12 -14.19
C VAL A 342 2.45 -1.58 -14.57
N ASP A 343 1.61 -2.46 -14.04
CA ASP A 343 1.67 -3.89 -14.28
C ASP A 343 0.31 -4.42 -14.73
N LEU A 344 0.31 -5.13 -15.86
CA LEU A 344 -0.92 -5.64 -16.48
C LEU A 344 -1.62 -6.63 -15.57
N ILE A 345 -0.87 -7.51 -14.91
CA ILE A 345 -1.43 -8.57 -14.05
C ILE A 345 -2.10 -7.94 -12.84
N THR A 346 -1.43 -6.97 -12.21
CA THR A 346 -1.98 -6.21 -11.08
C THR A 346 -3.24 -5.44 -11.49
N THR A 347 -3.22 -4.82 -12.67
CA THR A 347 -4.40 -4.14 -13.24
C THR A 347 -5.58 -5.10 -13.46
N MET A 348 -5.32 -6.27 -14.04
CA MET A 348 -6.35 -7.30 -14.26
C MET A 348 -6.95 -7.81 -12.95
N MET A 349 -6.12 -8.00 -11.92
CA MET A 349 -6.60 -8.38 -10.58
C MET A 349 -7.47 -7.29 -9.96
N ALA A 350 -7.07 -6.02 -10.06
CA ALA A 350 -7.85 -4.90 -9.57
C ALA A 350 -9.22 -4.79 -10.27
N ILE A 351 -9.25 -4.95 -11.60
CA ILE A 351 -10.49 -4.97 -12.39
C ILE A 351 -11.36 -6.17 -12.01
N THR A 352 -10.77 -7.36 -11.84
CA THR A 352 -11.51 -8.57 -11.44
C THR A 352 -12.15 -8.39 -10.07
N ASN A 353 -11.42 -7.82 -9.11
CA ASN A 353 -11.96 -7.51 -7.78
C ASN A 353 -13.12 -6.51 -7.87
N ALA A 354 -13.04 -5.51 -8.74
CA ALA A 354 -14.15 -4.58 -8.99
C ALA A 354 -15.40 -5.30 -9.55
N PHE A 355 -15.24 -6.23 -10.48
CA PHE A 355 -16.36 -7.03 -11.01
C PHE A 355 -16.97 -7.96 -9.95
N VAL A 356 -16.15 -8.55 -9.08
CA VAL A 356 -16.64 -9.36 -7.95
C VAL A 356 -17.48 -8.49 -7.00
N LEU A 357 -17.04 -7.27 -6.69
CA LEU A 357 -17.81 -6.34 -5.87
C LEU A 357 -19.15 -5.95 -6.52
N ILE A 358 -19.17 -5.78 -7.84
CA ILE A 358 -20.40 -5.55 -8.61
C ILE A 358 -21.38 -6.72 -8.42
N GLY A 359 -20.90 -7.97 -8.46
CA GLY A 359 -21.71 -9.16 -8.15
C GLY A 359 -22.20 -9.23 -6.70
N MET A 360 -21.52 -8.58 -5.75
CA MET A 360 -22.01 -8.47 -4.38
C MET A 360 -23.22 -7.53 -4.27
N ALA A 361 -23.32 -6.53 -5.16
CA ALA A 361 -24.47 -5.63 -5.23
C ALA A 361 -25.77 -6.39 -5.51
N THR A 362 -25.74 -7.32 -6.46
CA THR A 362 -26.92 -8.13 -6.81
C THR A 362 -27.34 -9.02 -5.65
N ALA A 363 -26.39 -9.62 -4.92
CA ALA A 363 -26.70 -10.42 -3.74
C ALA A 363 -27.38 -9.61 -2.62
N ILE A 364 -26.96 -8.36 -2.41
CA ILE A 364 -27.59 -7.46 -1.41
C ILE A 364 -29.01 -7.09 -1.85
N VAL A 365 -29.19 -6.70 -3.12
CA VAL A 365 -30.49 -6.36 -3.69
C VAL A 365 -31.44 -7.55 -3.63
N ASP A 366 -30.94 -8.76 -3.90
CA ASP A 366 -31.70 -10.00 -3.84
C ASP A 366 -32.25 -10.28 -2.44
N ASN A 367 -31.41 -10.16 -1.40
CA ASN A 367 -31.84 -10.36 -0.01
C ASN A 367 -32.90 -9.32 0.40
N ILE A 368 -32.71 -8.06 0.00
CA ILE A 368 -33.68 -6.99 0.28
C ILE A 368 -34.98 -7.22 -0.49
N GLY A 369 -34.90 -7.68 -1.75
CA GLY A 369 -36.04 -8.01 -2.59
C GLY A 369 -36.91 -9.12 -2.01
N GLN A 370 -36.28 -10.19 -1.49
CA GLN A 370 -36.97 -11.28 -0.82
C GLN A 370 -37.73 -10.83 0.43
N LEU A 371 -37.21 -9.85 1.17
CA LEU A 371 -37.84 -9.35 2.39
C LEU A 371 -39.02 -8.40 2.11
N ILE A 372 -38.99 -7.68 0.99
CA ILE A 372 -39.94 -6.58 0.71
C ILE A 372 -41.02 -7.01 -0.29
N SER A 373 -40.74 -7.94 -1.19
CA SER A 373 -41.65 -8.30 -2.29
C SER A 373 -41.90 -9.80 -2.36
N ALA A 374 -43.14 -10.21 -2.05
CA ALA A 374 -43.60 -11.58 -2.23
C ALA A 374 -43.61 -12.02 -3.72
N ARG A 375 -43.88 -11.08 -4.64
CA ARG A 375 -43.80 -11.36 -6.10
C ARG A 375 -42.37 -11.64 -6.56
N PHE A 376 -41.38 -10.93 -6.01
CA PHE A 376 -39.98 -11.20 -6.33
C PHE A 376 -39.49 -12.56 -5.82
N TYR A 377 -40.03 -13.00 -4.67
CA TYR A 377 -39.73 -14.32 -4.13
C TYR A 377 -40.31 -15.44 -5.00
N ASP A 378 -41.57 -15.29 -5.41
CA ASP A 378 -42.30 -16.23 -6.27
C ASP A 378 -41.70 -16.31 -7.68
N ASP A 379 -41.37 -15.16 -8.30
CA ASP A 379 -40.74 -15.12 -9.63
C ASP A 379 -39.32 -15.73 -9.64
N LYS A 380 -38.61 -15.70 -8.49
CA LYS A 380 -37.21 -16.15 -8.39
C LYS A 380 -37.07 -17.64 -8.06
N TYR A 381 -37.96 -18.16 -7.23
CA TYR A 381 -37.95 -19.56 -6.83
C TYR A 381 -39.13 -20.28 -7.50
N GLU A 382 -38.84 -21.05 -8.55
CA GLU A 382 -39.81 -22.03 -9.04
C GLU A 382 -39.99 -23.09 -7.94
N ASP A 383 -41.21 -23.26 -7.43
CA ASP A 383 -41.51 -24.34 -6.49
C ASP A 383 -41.40 -25.67 -7.25
N ASP A 384 -40.33 -26.44 -6.98
CA ASP A 384 -39.99 -27.69 -7.68
C ASP A 384 -41.15 -28.70 -7.68
N GLY A 385 -42.07 -28.61 -6.70
CA GLY A 385 -43.26 -29.46 -6.60
C GLY A 385 -44.30 -29.21 -7.69
N GLU A 386 -44.57 -27.96 -8.06
CA GLU A 386 -45.55 -27.64 -9.12
C GLU A 386 -45.00 -28.02 -10.49
N ARG A 387 -43.69 -27.86 -10.69
CA ARG A 387 -43.01 -28.27 -11.92
C ARG A 387 -43.01 -29.78 -12.11
N GLU A 388 -42.72 -30.56 -11.07
CA GLU A 388 -42.77 -32.03 -11.14
C GLU A 388 -44.20 -32.51 -11.47
N ILE A 389 -45.23 -31.87 -10.93
CA ILE A 389 -46.63 -32.16 -11.25
C ILE A 389 -46.96 -31.80 -12.70
N LEU A 390 -46.54 -30.64 -13.20
CA LEU A 390 -46.79 -30.21 -14.58
C LEU A 390 -46.02 -31.02 -15.62
N GLU A 391 -44.76 -31.39 -15.34
CA GLU A 391 -43.97 -32.29 -16.20
C GLU A 391 -44.59 -33.71 -16.21
N ASN A 392 -45.12 -34.17 -15.08
CA ASN A 392 -45.82 -35.45 -14.98
C ASN A 392 -47.14 -35.43 -15.76
N ILE A 393 -47.94 -34.35 -15.65
CA ILE A 393 -49.18 -34.16 -16.42
C ILE A 393 -48.88 -34.07 -17.92
N ALA A 394 -47.84 -33.32 -18.34
CA ALA A 394 -47.44 -33.23 -19.73
C ALA A 394 -46.96 -34.59 -20.29
N SER A 395 -46.20 -35.36 -19.49
CA SER A 395 -45.74 -36.70 -19.89
C SER A 395 -46.89 -37.70 -20.04
N GLN A 396 -47.96 -37.56 -19.24
CA GLN A 396 -49.16 -38.39 -19.32
C GLN A 396 -50.12 -37.98 -20.45
N LEU A 397 -49.98 -36.76 -20.98
CA LEU A 397 -50.70 -36.27 -22.16
C LEU A 397 -50.09 -36.77 -23.48
N GLU A 398 -48.81 -37.13 -23.50
CA GLU A 398 -48.11 -37.65 -24.68
C GLU A 398 -48.34 -39.18 -24.91
N GLU A 399 -48.82 -39.93 -23.92
CA GLU A 399 -49.10 -41.36 -24.05
C GLU A 399 -50.57 -41.65 -24.42
N PRO A 400 -50.87 -42.35 -25.55
CA PRO A 400 -52.23 -42.57 -26.06
C PRO A 400 -53.05 -43.64 -25.29
N GLY A 401 -52.61 -44.04 -24.09
CA GLY A 401 -53.21 -45.09 -23.28
C GLY A 401 -53.35 -44.65 -21.84
N HIS A 402 -54.29 -43.73 -21.58
CA HIS A 402 -54.56 -43.20 -20.24
C HIS A 402 -55.02 -44.31 -19.27
N LEU A 403 -54.09 -44.90 -18.52
CA LEU A 403 -54.37 -45.91 -17.50
C LEU A 403 -54.28 -45.26 -16.11
N GLY A 404 -55.43 -44.90 -15.53
CA GLY A 404 -55.52 -44.44 -14.14
C GLY A 404 -56.41 -43.23 -13.86
N VAL A 405 -56.89 -42.53 -14.90
CA VAL A 405 -57.83 -41.41 -14.76
C VAL A 405 -59.24 -41.89 -15.12
N PRO A 406 -60.28 -41.72 -14.28
CA PRO A 406 -61.62 -42.29 -14.51
C PRO A 406 -62.43 -41.56 -15.60
N PHE A 407 -61.82 -40.64 -16.35
CA PHE A 407 -62.45 -39.87 -17.41
C PHE A 407 -61.51 -39.76 -18.63
N ASP A 408 -62.12 -39.70 -19.83
CA ASP A 408 -61.42 -39.44 -21.09
C ASP A 408 -61.08 -37.93 -21.17
N PRO A 409 -59.80 -37.53 -21.27
CA PRO A 409 -59.39 -36.12 -21.31
C PRO A 409 -60.03 -35.35 -22.48
N LYS A 410 -60.46 -36.05 -23.53
CA LYS A 410 -61.19 -35.46 -24.68
C LYS A 410 -62.58 -34.92 -24.32
N ASN A 411 -63.10 -35.26 -23.14
CA ASN A 411 -64.37 -34.75 -22.64
C ASN A 411 -64.21 -33.49 -21.76
N LEU A 412 -62.99 -32.98 -21.57
CA LEU A 412 -62.76 -31.73 -20.87
C LEU A 412 -63.23 -30.55 -21.73
N ARG A 413 -64.31 -29.90 -21.30
CA ARG A 413 -64.83 -28.66 -21.89
C ARG A 413 -64.53 -27.50 -20.95
N LEU A 414 -64.10 -26.37 -21.50
CA LEU A 414 -63.96 -25.13 -20.75
C LEU A 414 -65.35 -24.54 -20.55
N MET A 415 -65.80 -24.37 -19.30
CA MET A 415 -67.03 -23.62 -19.01
C MET A 415 -66.69 -22.14 -18.80
N SER A 416 -67.52 -21.25 -19.33
CA SER A 416 -67.52 -19.83 -18.95
C SER A 416 -68.30 -19.62 -17.66
N ASP A 417 -68.10 -18.50 -16.97
CA ASP A 417 -68.76 -18.14 -15.70
C ASP A 417 -70.31 -18.23 -15.71
N ASP A 418 -70.95 -18.22 -16.88
CA ASP A 418 -72.41 -18.29 -17.07
C ASP A 418 -72.97 -19.73 -17.22
N ASP A 419 -72.22 -20.77 -16.85
CA ASP A 419 -72.65 -22.19 -16.89
C ASP A 419 -73.13 -22.70 -18.27
N VAL A 420 -72.69 -22.04 -19.35
CA VAL A 420 -72.92 -22.50 -20.73
C VAL A 420 -71.78 -23.42 -21.15
N PRO A 421 -72.06 -24.61 -21.75
CA PRO A 421 -71.00 -25.51 -22.21
C PRO A 421 -70.15 -24.83 -23.29
N GLY A 422 -68.90 -24.51 -22.98
CA GLY A 422 -67.97 -23.91 -23.92
C GLY A 422 -67.28 -24.92 -24.85
N MET A 423 -66.39 -24.39 -25.67
CA MET A 423 -65.69 -25.06 -26.77
C MET A 423 -64.80 -26.22 -26.28
N ASN A 424 -64.66 -27.26 -27.11
CA ASN A 424 -63.76 -28.40 -26.83
C ASN A 424 -62.29 -27.94 -26.79
N TYR A 425 -61.46 -28.61 -25.98
CA TYR A 425 -60.06 -28.24 -25.73
C TYR A 425 -59.20 -28.19 -27.01
N GLU A 426 -59.44 -29.08 -27.98
CA GLU A 426 -58.73 -29.08 -29.27
C GLU A 426 -59.05 -27.81 -30.08
N ASP A 427 -60.32 -27.39 -30.13
CA ASP A 427 -60.73 -26.18 -30.84
C ASP A 427 -60.22 -24.90 -30.13
N ALA A 428 -60.16 -24.91 -28.80
CA ALA A 428 -59.55 -23.83 -28.03
C ALA A 428 -58.05 -23.69 -28.31
N MET A 429 -57.34 -24.82 -28.42
CA MET A 429 -55.92 -24.86 -28.78
C MET A 429 -55.68 -24.30 -30.20
N TYR A 430 -56.51 -24.68 -31.18
CA TYR A 430 -56.42 -24.13 -32.54
C TYR A 430 -56.71 -22.62 -32.59
N ASN A 431 -57.65 -22.15 -31.77
CA ASN A 431 -57.98 -20.72 -31.70
C ASN A 431 -56.83 -19.92 -31.07
N ILE A 432 -56.21 -20.43 -30.00
CA ILE A 432 -55.03 -19.81 -29.38
C ILE A 432 -53.83 -19.83 -30.33
N MET A 433 -53.58 -20.94 -31.04
CA MET A 433 -52.50 -20.98 -32.05
C MET A 433 -52.73 -19.98 -33.20
N ASN A 434 -53.98 -19.79 -33.63
CA ASN A 434 -54.30 -18.76 -34.62
C ASN A 434 -54.09 -17.35 -34.07
N GLN A 435 -54.45 -17.08 -32.81
CA GLN A 435 -54.22 -15.78 -32.17
C GLN A 435 -52.72 -15.49 -31.98
N ILE A 436 -51.92 -16.49 -31.61
CA ILE A 436 -50.46 -16.36 -31.52
C ILE A 436 -49.87 -16.04 -32.90
N ARG A 437 -50.33 -16.73 -33.94
CA ARG A 437 -49.89 -16.50 -35.32
C ARG A 437 -50.25 -15.10 -35.82
N GLU A 438 -51.44 -14.61 -35.47
CA GLU A 438 -51.88 -13.24 -35.78
C GLU A 438 -51.07 -12.18 -35.02
N ILE A 439 -50.64 -12.49 -33.79
CA ILE A 439 -49.74 -11.62 -33.01
C ILE A 439 -48.30 -11.63 -33.58
N GLU A 440 -47.78 -12.79 -33.99
CA GLU A 440 -46.47 -12.91 -34.67
C GLU A 440 -46.46 -12.17 -36.01
N ASP A 441 -47.52 -12.28 -36.83
CA ASP A 441 -47.66 -11.52 -38.08
C ASP A 441 -47.69 -10.01 -37.81
N ARG A 442 -48.32 -9.56 -36.71
CA ARG A 442 -48.34 -8.14 -36.31
C ARG A 442 -47.01 -7.64 -35.75
N LEU A 443 -46.26 -8.48 -35.04
CA LEU A 443 -44.91 -8.17 -34.56
C LEU A 443 -43.89 -8.15 -35.70
N SER A 444 -44.07 -8.97 -36.74
CA SER A 444 -43.20 -8.98 -37.93
C SER A 444 -43.39 -7.79 -38.87
N MET A 445 -44.47 -7.01 -38.69
CA MET A 445 -44.76 -5.78 -39.44
C MET A 445 -44.21 -4.51 -38.78
N ILE A 446 -43.47 -4.61 -37.67
CA ILE A 446 -42.76 -3.49 -37.05
C ILE A 446 -41.36 -3.40 -37.70
N PRO A 447 -41.04 -2.37 -38.50
CA PRO A 447 -39.69 -2.20 -39.05
C PRO A 447 -38.68 -1.96 -37.92
N GLU A 448 -37.51 -2.61 -38.01
CA GLU A 448 -36.43 -2.63 -36.99
C GLU A 448 -35.71 -1.27 -36.75
N GLU A 449 -36.27 -0.14 -37.15
CA GLU A 449 -35.62 1.18 -37.04
C GLU A 449 -36.46 2.21 -36.27
N GLU A 450 -36.94 1.92 -35.06
CA GLU A 450 -37.35 2.97 -34.09
C GLU A 450 -36.99 2.55 -32.65
N GLY A 451 -35.69 2.53 -32.37
CA GLY A 451 -35.12 2.49 -31.02
C GLY A 451 -34.81 3.88 -30.47
N GLU A 452 -35.65 4.88 -30.78
CA GLU A 452 -35.59 6.21 -30.19
C GLU A 452 -36.95 6.89 -30.45
N PHE A 453 -37.49 7.60 -29.45
CA PHE A 453 -38.84 8.19 -29.37
C PHE A 453 -39.96 7.23 -28.96
N VAL A 454 -40.31 7.21 -27.67
CA VAL A 454 -41.59 7.74 -27.11
C VAL A 454 -41.51 7.64 -25.57
N GLU A 455 -40.94 8.66 -24.93
CA GLU A 455 -41.33 9.08 -23.58
C GLU A 455 -41.41 10.60 -23.56
N ALA A 456 -42.55 11.14 -23.98
CA ALA A 456 -43.14 12.40 -23.51
C ALA A 456 -44.22 12.84 -24.50
N GLU A 457 -45.44 12.34 -24.33
CA GLU A 457 -46.68 13.13 -24.22
C GLU A 457 -47.88 12.20 -24.30
N GLY A 458 -48.84 12.44 -23.42
CA GLY A 458 -49.85 11.49 -22.99
C GLY A 458 -50.79 10.99 -24.09
N GLY A 459 -51.17 9.71 -23.95
CA GLY A 459 -52.24 9.13 -24.76
C GLY A 459 -52.07 7.63 -24.98
N GLY A 460 -51.91 6.84 -23.91
CA GLY A 460 -52.01 5.38 -24.04
C GLY A 460 -53.39 5.01 -24.56
N PRO A 461 -53.51 4.11 -25.56
CA PRO A 461 -54.78 3.77 -26.16
C PRO A 461 -55.71 3.18 -25.08
N SER A 462 -56.81 3.89 -24.88
CA SER A 462 -57.96 3.54 -24.06
C SER A 462 -58.43 2.11 -24.35
N ARG A 463 -58.33 1.24 -23.35
CA ARG A 463 -59.01 -0.05 -23.31
C ARG A 463 -60.53 0.23 -23.35
N GLN A 464 -61.17 -0.05 -24.48
CA GLN A 464 -62.63 -0.10 -24.53
C GLN A 464 -63.10 -1.25 -23.62
N PRO A 465 -64.15 -1.02 -22.80
CA PRO A 465 -64.65 -1.98 -21.84
C PRO A 465 -65.71 -2.84 -22.54
N ASP A 466 -65.36 -4.02 -23.03
CA ASP A 466 -66.36 -5.00 -23.43
C ASP A 466 -65.84 -6.43 -23.20
N GLY A 467 -66.56 -7.14 -22.33
CA GLY A 467 -66.76 -8.59 -22.30
C GLY A 467 -65.54 -9.49 -22.17
N TYR A 468 -65.18 -9.83 -20.92
CA TYR A 468 -64.93 -11.17 -20.36
C TYR A 468 -63.81 -11.09 -19.29
N PRO A 469 -64.06 -11.57 -18.06
CA PRO A 469 -63.05 -11.55 -17.00
C PRO A 469 -61.91 -12.55 -17.29
N PRO A 470 -60.70 -12.29 -16.76
CA PRO A 470 -59.56 -13.21 -16.89
C PRO A 470 -59.83 -14.54 -16.17
N LEU A 471 -59.52 -15.65 -16.84
CA LEU A 471 -59.69 -17.02 -16.33
C LEU A 471 -58.59 -17.37 -15.31
N TYR A 472 -58.97 -18.05 -14.23
CA TYR A 472 -58.07 -18.62 -13.21
C TYR A 472 -58.44 -20.09 -12.94
N LEU A 473 -57.45 -20.91 -12.62
CA LEU A 473 -57.66 -22.30 -12.16
C LEU A 473 -58.18 -22.28 -10.72
N VAL A 474 -59.32 -22.94 -10.48
CA VAL A 474 -59.86 -23.17 -9.13
C VAL A 474 -59.69 -24.66 -8.83
N GLU A 475 -58.92 -24.97 -7.78
CA GLU A 475 -58.80 -26.33 -7.24
C GLU A 475 -60.17 -26.86 -6.81
N GLU A 476 -60.43 -28.14 -7.12
CA GLU A 476 -61.68 -28.83 -6.84
C GLU A 476 -62.11 -28.71 -5.38
N ILE A 477 -63.38 -28.35 -5.20
CA ILE A 477 -64.10 -28.35 -3.94
C ILE A 477 -64.04 -29.77 -3.34
N SER A 478 -63.44 -29.88 -2.14
CA SER A 478 -63.29 -31.13 -1.42
C SER A 478 -64.63 -31.85 -1.22
N ALA A 479 -64.58 -33.19 -1.30
CA ALA A 479 -65.71 -34.10 -1.14
C ALA A 479 -66.50 -33.93 0.19
N GLU A 480 -65.95 -33.20 1.16
CA GLU A 480 -66.62 -32.81 2.41
C GLU A 480 -67.77 -31.81 2.20
N LYS A 481 -67.71 -30.93 1.19
CA LYS A 481 -68.82 -29.99 0.92
C LYS A 481 -69.98 -30.63 0.16
N ARG A 482 -69.74 -31.73 -0.57
CA ARG A 482 -70.80 -32.50 -1.25
C ARG A 482 -71.65 -33.32 -0.27
N MET A 483 -71.06 -33.81 0.82
CA MET A 483 -71.79 -34.53 1.87
C MET A 483 -72.70 -33.60 2.70
N LYS A 484 -72.29 -32.34 2.90
CA LYS A 484 -73.09 -31.34 3.63
C LYS A 484 -74.31 -30.83 2.86
N ALA A 485 -74.27 -30.83 1.53
CA ALA A 485 -75.40 -30.45 0.69
C ALA A 485 -76.43 -31.59 0.52
N LEU A 486 -76.03 -32.85 0.76
CA LEU A 486 -76.93 -34.02 0.74
C LEU A 486 -77.60 -34.30 2.10
N GLU A 487 -77.06 -33.76 3.21
CA GLU A 487 -77.71 -33.81 4.54
C GLU A 487 -78.80 -32.72 4.71
N GLU A 488 -78.84 -31.68 3.88
CA GLU A 488 -79.85 -30.61 3.94
C GLU A 488 -81.06 -30.84 3.01
N GLU A 489 -81.11 -31.95 2.25
CA GLU A 489 -82.25 -32.31 1.38
C GLU A 489 -83.15 -33.45 1.90
N GLU A 490 -82.88 -34.00 3.11
CA GLU A 490 -83.80 -34.93 3.81
C GLU A 490 -84.51 -34.25 4.99
N GLU A 491 -85.43 -33.32 4.71
CA GLU A 491 -86.53 -33.01 5.64
C GLU A 491 -87.83 -32.77 4.83
N GLU A 492 -88.63 -33.83 4.70
CA GLU A 492 -90.00 -33.82 4.17
C GLU A 492 -90.98 -33.08 5.11
N PRO A 493 -92.20 -32.72 4.63
CA PRO A 493 -92.86 -31.46 4.96
C PRO A 493 -93.93 -31.50 6.07
N GLU A 494 -94.39 -30.29 6.41
CA GLU A 494 -95.72 -29.89 6.90
C GLU A 494 -96.07 -30.18 8.38
N PRO A 495 -96.91 -29.34 9.03
CA PRO A 495 -98.30 -29.01 8.62
C PRO A 495 -98.58 -27.58 8.11
#